data_AF-M2RGQ9-F1
#
_entry.id   AF-M2RGQ9-F1
#
_cell.length_a   1.000
_cell.length_b   1.000
_cell.length_c   1.000
_cell.angle_alpha   90.00
_cell.angle_beta   90.00
_cell.angle_gamma   90.00
#
_symmetry.space_group_name_H-M   'P 1'
#
loop_
_entity.id
_entity.type
_entity.pdbx_description
1 polymer ?
#
loop_
_entity_poly.entity_id
_entity_poly.type
_entity_poly.pdbx_seq_one_letter_code
_entity_poly.pdbx_strand_id
1 'polypeptide(L)'
;MSRLAAQQLRPSFVSKAAFEALGIESGEESEEELESTPSPQPESPSSTEPPKPSKSAIKKAKAAARHERLQQAKALRAAQRAQAAAQKAQAAEPTPPAPEPARAQQPSKNLFDSVEIIERPRDEPSLPARAAAAAEPETPAPPAPTVNGTAHPETKNKEEVSLPPANTAASSTVPSPPSQLETVSEREQEPAKESPAPPSKAVNGHVNGNAKSQPEPAKQEQDGQQGSEKKRQNILTRTLWTFIMIGVFILLLLMGHVYMIALVMLCQTMVYREVTSLFSLKKRGSGEEVAGRDPWSKTLNWYFFAVTNYFLYGESIIYYFKHVVFSDPQRTLFAMNHRIISFTLYTIGFMGFVMSLKRGYLKQQFGLFCWVHMTLLMIVVSSHFIVNNILEGLIWFWVPASLVICNDVFAYIWGITIGRTPLIALSPKKTVEGFVGAFFSTLVFGVLWGTWFMRYQYMICPVQDLGVSAWSGLVKCEPNPAFVWREANIWPPVSTALSTLLGRTVTTIPYAPFHLHLLFMSCFASLVAPFGGFFASGFKRAFGIKDFGHSIPGHGGMTDRMDCQFLMGVFTYVYYSSLIRQNHVSVGELLQQIVSGLTVQQQLELVADLKRYLEGQGIVVPL
;
A
#
# COMPACT_ATOMS: atom_id res chain seq x y z
N MET A 1 46.96 -2.04 31.15
CA MET A 1 46.07 -1.65 32.28
C MET A 1 44.69 -1.29 31.74
N SER A 2 43.70 -1.15 32.63
CA SER A 2 42.28 -0.76 32.42
C SER A 2 41.77 -0.40 31.01
N ARG A 3 40.70 -1.09 30.57
CA ARG A 3 39.76 -0.58 29.55
C ARG A 3 38.56 0.04 30.27
N LEU A 4 38.22 1.30 29.95
CA LEU A 4 37.06 1.98 30.51
C LEU A 4 35.82 1.90 29.59
N ALA A 5 34.67 2.07 30.24
CA ALA A 5 33.30 1.82 29.77
C ALA A 5 32.95 2.22 28.31
N ALA A 6 32.34 1.27 27.60
CA ALA A 6 31.42 1.54 26.49
C ALA A 6 30.10 0.82 26.77
N GLN A 7 29.14 1.52 27.38
CA GLN A 7 27.91 0.92 27.90
C GLN A 7 26.77 0.97 26.87
N GLN A 8 26.61 -0.12 26.12
CA GLN A 8 25.69 -0.18 24.98
C GLN A 8 24.23 -0.40 25.44
N LEU A 9 23.36 0.59 25.23
CA LEU A 9 21.94 0.53 25.61
C LEU A 9 21.19 -0.58 24.85
N ARG A 10 20.22 -1.20 25.55
CA ARG A 10 19.14 -1.99 24.93
C ARG A 10 17.79 -1.37 25.33
N PRO A 11 16.86 -1.11 24.39
CA PRO A 11 15.54 -0.59 24.73
C PRO A 11 14.65 -1.70 25.30
N SER A 12 14.32 -1.62 26.60
CA SER A 12 13.31 -2.47 27.23
C SER A 12 11.93 -1.82 27.12
N PHE A 13 11.06 -2.35 26.25
CA PHE A 13 9.69 -1.85 26.09
C PHE A 13 8.81 -2.15 27.32
N VAL A 14 7.98 -1.17 27.69
CA VAL A 14 6.88 -1.22 28.68
C VAL A 14 7.28 -1.51 30.13
N SER A 15 7.49 -0.42 30.90
CA SER A 15 7.23 -0.36 32.34
C SER A 15 6.16 0.70 32.63
N LYS A 16 5.69 0.84 33.89
CA LYS A 16 4.57 1.72 34.27
C LYS A 16 4.83 3.23 34.08
N ALA A 17 6.09 3.66 34.03
CA ALA A 17 6.51 5.06 34.19
C ALA A 17 5.87 6.07 33.21
N ALA A 18 5.37 5.62 32.06
CA ALA A 18 4.72 6.48 31.07
C ALA A 18 3.38 7.10 31.54
N PHE A 19 2.75 6.56 32.59
CA PHE A 19 1.55 7.17 33.19
C PHE A 19 1.88 8.12 34.35
N GLU A 20 2.88 7.80 35.18
CA GLU A 20 3.36 8.70 36.24
C GLU A 20 3.89 10.03 35.66
N ALA A 21 4.57 9.98 34.51
CA ALA A 21 5.10 11.14 33.81
C ALA A 21 4.03 12.12 33.24
N LEU A 22 2.73 11.79 33.35
CA LEU A 22 1.62 12.64 32.88
C LEU A 22 0.86 13.34 34.03
N GLY A 23 1.22 13.12 35.29
CA GLY A 23 0.61 13.81 36.44
C GLY A 23 -0.88 13.50 36.66
N ILE A 24 -1.41 12.43 36.03
CA ILE A 24 -2.78 11.99 36.24
C ILE A 24 -2.81 11.09 37.47
N GLU A 25 -3.27 11.63 38.60
CA GLU A 25 -3.59 10.82 39.78
C GLU A 25 -4.65 9.77 39.40
N SER A 26 -4.39 8.52 39.77
CA SER A 26 -5.36 7.44 39.62
C SER A 26 -6.44 7.60 40.68
N GLY A 27 -7.60 8.12 40.28
CA GLY A 27 -8.77 8.28 41.13
C GLY A 27 -9.34 6.95 41.63
N GLU A 28 -8.75 6.41 42.69
CA GLU A 28 -9.26 5.33 43.54
C GLU A 28 -9.69 5.92 44.90
N GLU A 29 -10.77 6.69 44.95
CA GLU A 29 -11.45 7.01 46.22
C GLU A 29 -12.92 7.44 46.02
N SER A 30 -13.85 6.56 46.41
CA SER A 30 -15.19 6.88 46.92
C SER A 30 -15.90 5.58 47.35
N GLU A 31 -15.51 5.00 48.50
CA GLU A 31 -16.30 3.96 49.17
C GLU A 31 -17.48 4.59 49.93
N GLU A 32 -18.50 5.05 49.20
CA GLU A 32 -19.76 5.52 49.78
C GLU A 32 -20.97 4.88 49.08
N GLU A 33 -21.53 3.84 49.69
CA GLU A 33 -22.99 3.63 49.80
C GLU A 33 -23.26 2.55 50.86
N LEU A 34 -23.42 2.98 52.12
CA LEU A 34 -23.81 2.14 53.24
C LEU A 34 -25.18 2.60 53.76
N GLU A 35 -26.28 2.12 53.16
CA GLU A 35 -27.49 1.75 53.92
C GLU A 35 -28.62 1.10 53.10
N SER A 36 -29.52 0.44 53.84
CA SER A 36 -30.93 0.10 53.53
C SER A 36 -31.29 -1.33 53.09
N THR A 37 -31.51 -2.21 54.08
CA THR A 37 -32.73 -3.06 54.18
C THR A 37 -32.84 -3.66 55.60
N PRO A 38 -34.05 -3.92 56.14
CA PRO A 38 -34.26 -4.11 57.58
C PRO A 38 -34.19 -5.58 58.06
N SER A 39 -33.91 -5.73 59.36
CA SER A 39 -33.96 -7.01 60.09
C SER A 39 -35.39 -7.52 60.36
N PRO A 40 -35.53 -8.84 60.51
CA PRO A 40 -36.39 -9.42 61.56
C PRO A 40 -35.55 -10.18 62.62
N GLN A 41 -36.11 -10.37 63.81
CA GLN A 41 -35.55 -11.21 64.89
C GLN A 41 -36.23 -12.61 64.93
N PRO A 42 -36.25 -13.41 66.03
CA PRO A 42 -35.40 -14.60 66.04
C PRO A 42 -36.12 -15.91 66.43
N GLU A 43 -35.70 -17.05 65.86
CA GLU A 43 -36.09 -18.39 66.33
C GLU A 43 -34.90 -19.35 66.42
N SER A 44 -35.09 -20.44 67.16
CA SER A 44 -34.07 -21.44 67.52
C SER A 44 -34.74 -22.75 67.96
N PRO A 45 -34.01 -23.86 68.16
CA PRO A 45 -32.75 -24.32 67.52
C PRO A 45 -32.93 -25.71 66.85
N SER A 46 -31.93 -26.23 66.13
CA SER A 46 -31.50 -27.66 66.13
C SER A 46 -30.66 -28.08 64.90
N SER A 47 -30.13 -29.31 64.97
CA SER A 47 -29.43 -30.10 63.93
C SER A 47 -27.97 -29.72 63.61
N THR A 48 -27.14 -30.76 63.49
CA THR A 48 -25.68 -30.70 63.35
C THR A 48 -25.22 -31.26 62.00
N GLU A 49 -24.83 -30.39 61.07
CA GLU A 49 -23.96 -30.73 59.93
C GLU A 49 -23.00 -29.57 59.62
N PRO A 50 -21.76 -29.82 59.16
CA PRO A 50 -20.83 -28.76 58.77
C PRO A 50 -21.26 -28.10 57.45
N PRO A 51 -21.24 -26.75 57.34
CA PRO A 51 -21.78 -26.05 56.18
C PRO A 51 -20.94 -26.28 54.91
N LYS A 52 -21.60 -26.73 53.84
CA LYS A 52 -20.99 -26.90 52.52
C LYS A 52 -20.52 -25.52 51.99
N PRO A 53 -19.25 -25.37 51.56
CA PRO A 53 -18.68 -24.05 51.25
C PRO A 53 -19.40 -23.38 50.07
N SER A 54 -19.68 -22.08 50.20
CA SER A 54 -20.40 -21.33 49.17
C SER A 54 -19.66 -21.32 47.83
N LYS A 55 -20.41 -21.16 46.72
CA LYS A 55 -19.84 -21.05 45.36
C LYS A 55 -18.79 -19.93 45.27
N SER A 56 -18.92 -18.86 46.07
CA SER A 56 -17.94 -17.79 46.21
C SER A 56 -16.65 -18.26 46.92
N ALA A 57 -16.77 -18.95 48.06
CA ALA A 57 -15.62 -19.50 48.79
C ALA A 57 -14.82 -20.49 47.93
N ILE A 58 -15.50 -21.38 47.18
CA ILE A 58 -14.86 -22.32 46.24
C ILE A 58 -14.13 -21.56 45.12
N LYS A 59 -14.69 -20.47 44.59
CA LYS A 59 -14.06 -19.61 43.57
C LYS A 59 -12.82 -18.90 44.13
N LYS A 60 -12.88 -18.36 45.36
CA LYS A 60 -11.76 -17.70 46.06
C LYS A 60 -10.63 -18.69 46.36
N ALA A 61 -10.95 -19.90 46.84
CA ALA A 61 -9.97 -20.97 47.07
C ALA A 61 -9.26 -21.42 45.78
N LYS A 62 -10.00 -21.63 44.68
CA LYS A 62 -9.41 -21.95 43.37
C LYS A 62 -8.54 -20.82 42.81
N ALA A 63 -8.86 -19.55 43.10
CA ALA A 63 -8.03 -18.41 42.73
C ALA A 63 -6.71 -18.39 43.52
N ALA A 64 -6.76 -18.59 44.85
CA ALA A 64 -5.59 -18.67 45.71
C ALA A 64 -4.63 -19.79 45.29
N ALA A 65 -5.13 -21.03 45.15
CA ALA A 65 -4.34 -22.18 44.70
C ALA A 65 -3.72 -22.00 43.30
N ARG A 66 -4.36 -21.21 42.41
CA ARG A 66 -3.80 -20.85 41.11
C ARG A 66 -2.67 -19.81 41.25
N HIS A 67 -2.80 -18.85 42.15
CA HIS A 67 -1.75 -17.86 42.43
C HIS A 67 -0.51 -18.53 43.05
N GLU A 68 -0.72 -19.41 44.02
CA GLU A 68 0.34 -20.18 44.69
C GLU A 68 1.14 -21.03 43.69
N ARG A 69 0.45 -21.80 42.82
CA ARG A 69 1.10 -22.56 41.74
C ARG A 69 1.91 -21.68 40.78
N LEU A 70 1.47 -20.45 40.52
CA LEU A 70 2.21 -19.48 39.70
C LEU A 70 3.44 -18.92 40.43
N GLN A 71 3.39 -18.75 41.75
CA GLN A 71 4.54 -18.37 42.57
C GLN A 71 5.56 -19.52 42.65
N GLN A 72 5.12 -20.74 42.93
CA GLN A 72 5.96 -21.96 42.91
C GLN A 72 6.64 -22.14 41.54
N ALA A 73 5.90 -22.01 40.43
CA ALA A 73 6.46 -22.11 39.08
C ALA A 73 7.47 -20.98 38.74
N LYS A 74 7.32 -19.78 39.31
CA LYS A 74 8.33 -18.70 39.22
C LYS A 74 9.58 -19.05 40.02
N ALA A 75 9.43 -19.52 41.26
CA ALA A 75 10.55 -19.90 42.12
C ALA A 75 11.38 -21.04 41.52
N LEU A 76 10.73 -22.08 40.97
CA LEU A 76 11.39 -23.21 40.33
C LEU A 76 12.19 -22.78 39.10
N ARG A 77 11.66 -21.86 38.28
CA ARG A 77 12.39 -21.24 37.16
C ARG A 77 13.54 -20.32 37.58
N ALA A 78 13.45 -19.70 38.76
CA ALA A 78 14.56 -18.93 39.32
C ALA A 78 15.69 -19.85 39.81
N ALA A 79 15.35 -20.94 40.52
CA ALA A 79 16.31 -21.95 40.96
C ALA A 79 17.06 -22.60 39.78
N GLN A 80 16.33 -22.98 38.71
CA GLN A 80 16.94 -23.51 37.47
C GLN A 80 17.93 -22.53 36.83
N ARG A 81 17.63 -21.22 36.85
CA ARG A 81 18.55 -20.18 36.35
C ARG A 81 19.79 -20.03 37.24
N ALA A 82 19.63 -20.10 38.55
CA ALA A 82 20.76 -20.07 39.49
C ALA A 82 21.68 -21.29 39.32
N GLN A 83 21.12 -22.49 39.17
CA GLN A 83 21.89 -23.72 38.88
C GLN A 83 22.64 -23.64 37.56
N ALA A 84 21.99 -23.16 36.49
CA ALA A 84 22.65 -22.97 35.19
C ALA A 84 23.76 -21.89 35.24
N ALA A 85 23.63 -20.87 36.09
CA ALA A 85 24.69 -19.89 36.31
C ALA A 85 25.88 -20.49 37.09
N ALA A 86 25.62 -21.28 38.14
CA ALA A 86 26.65 -21.95 38.93
C ALA A 86 27.47 -22.95 38.10
N GLN A 87 26.79 -23.79 37.29
CA GLN A 87 27.45 -24.71 36.35
C GLN A 87 28.35 -23.96 35.35
N LYS A 88 27.94 -22.76 34.91
CA LYS A 88 28.71 -21.94 33.98
C LYS A 88 29.91 -21.23 34.63
N ALA A 89 29.90 -21.05 35.95
CA ALA A 89 31.05 -20.57 36.73
C ALA A 89 32.07 -21.69 37.00
N GLN A 90 31.60 -22.92 37.26
CA GLN A 90 32.47 -24.10 37.48
C GLN A 90 33.21 -24.57 36.22
N ALA A 91 32.82 -24.11 35.03
CA ALA A 91 33.47 -24.41 33.76
C ALA A 91 34.63 -23.45 33.38
N ALA A 92 35.14 -22.66 34.33
CA ALA A 92 36.09 -21.58 34.07
C ALA A 92 37.19 -21.44 35.14
N GLU A 93 38.13 -22.39 35.19
CA GLU A 93 39.43 -22.23 35.87
C GLU A 93 40.60 -22.17 34.85
N PRO A 94 41.73 -21.52 35.21
CA PRO A 94 42.74 -21.10 34.22
C PRO A 94 43.91 -22.07 34.03
N THR A 95 44.42 -22.14 32.79
CA THR A 95 45.66 -22.87 32.43
C THR A 95 46.89 -21.94 32.57
N PRO A 96 48.03 -22.42 33.11
CA PRO A 96 49.23 -21.58 33.30
C PRO A 96 50.02 -21.30 32.00
N PRO A 97 50.85 -20.24 31.98
CA PRO A 97 51.66 -19.86 30.81
C PRO A 97 52.98 -20.65 30.68
N ALA A 98 53.53 -20.67 29.47
CA ALA A 98 54.85 -21.24 29.13
C ALA A 98 55.78 -20.15 28.53
N PRO A 99 57.12 -20.33 28.54
CA PRO A 99 58.07 -19.21 28.52
C PRO A 99 58.65 -18.82 27.15
N GLU A 100 59.27 -17.64 27.11
CA GLU A 100 59.99 -17.03 25.99
C GLU A 100 61.50 -16.91 26.28
N PRO A 101 62.38 -17.10 25.29
CA PRO A 101 63.77 -16.62 25.35
C PRO A 101 64.15 -15.65 24.19
N ALA A 102 65.05 -14.70 24.51
CA ALA A 102 65.57 -13.65 23.61
C ALA A 102 66.65 -14.20 22.61
N ARG A 103 67.32 -13.44 21.72
CA ARG A 103 67.83 -12.04 21.83
C ARG A 103 68.43 -11.49 20.50
N ALA A 104 68.64 -10.16 20.47
CA ALA A 104 69.66 -9.40 19.70
C ALA A 104 69.34 -8.94 18.26
N GLN A 105 69.77 -7.76 17.76
CA GLN A 105 70.36 -6.57 18.42
C GLN A 105 70.19 -5.27 17.57
N GLN A 106 70.13 -4.10 18.23
CA GLN A 106 70.20 -2.72 17.69
C GLN A 106 71.66 -2.18 17.73
N PRO A 107 72.10 -1.10 17.02
CA PRO A 107 71.66 0.34 17.12
C PRO A 107 71.58 1.10 15.76
N SER A 108 71.29 2.41 15.61
CA SER A 108 71.45 3.66 16.41
C SER A 108 70.23 4.61 16.28
N LYS A 109 69.84 5.52 17.21
CA LYS A 109 70.53 6.72 17.81
C LYS A 109 70.99 7.72 16.72
N ASN A 110 70.79 9.06 16.75
CA ASN A 110 70.52 10.12 17.77
C ASN A 110 70.03 11.44 17.02
N LEU A 111 69.58 12.61 17.55
CA LEU A 111 68.99 13.11 18.84
C LEU A 111 68.54 14.62 18.69
N PHE A 112 67.65 15.13 19.58
CA PHE A 112 67.34 16.54 19.98
C PHE A 112 66.69 17.64 19.06
N ASP A 113 65.58 18.21 19.58
CA ASP A 113 65.13 19.63 19.78
C ASP A 113 65.40 20.82 18.81
N SER A 114 64.34 21.59 18.48
CA SER A 114 64.11 23.02 18.85
C SER A 114 63.32 23.92 17.86
N VAL A 115 62.17 24.45 18.33
CA VAL A 115 61.76 25.90 18.37
C VAL A 115 61.36 26.70 17.08
N GLU A 116 60.22 27.43 17.20
CA GLU A 116 59.68 28.60 16.42
C GLU A 116 59.34 28.46 14.91
N ILE A 117 58.56 29.34 14.24
CA ILE A 117 57.28 30.10 14.44
C ILE A 117 56.98 30.83 13.08
N ILE A 118 55.89 31.63 12.97
CA ILE A 118 55.42 32.43 11.79
C ILE A 118 54.57 31.62 10.77
N GLU A 119 53.51 32.15 10.13
CA GLU A 119 52.33 32.91 10.61
C GLU A 119 51.17 32.70 9.57
N ARG A 120 50.41 33.74 9.19
CA ARG A 120 49.09 33.65 8.49
C ARG A 120 49.07 34.58 7.25
N PRO A 121 48.03 34.57 6.38
CA PRO A 121 46.72 35.16 6.71
C PRO A 121 45.48 34.39 6.17
N ARG A 122 44.30 34.97 6.39
CA ARG A 122 43.01 34.63 5.75
C ARG A 122 42.72 35.66 4.64
N ASP A 123 41.58 35.54 3.96
CA ASP A 123 40.62 36.66 3.93
C ASP A 123 39.20 36.25 3.53
N GLU A 124 38.22 37.01 4.03
CA GLU A 124 36.77 36.95 3.74
C GLU A 124 36.19 38.36 4.00
N PRO A 125 35.52 39.01 3.02
CA PRO A 125 34.93 40.34 3.21
C PRO A 125 33.41 40.31 3.43
N SER A 126 32.92 41.17 4.33
CA SER A 126 31.50 41.33 4.64
C SER A 126 30.98 42.77 4.44
N LEU A 127 29.66 42.93 4.56
CA LEU A 127 28.87 44.15 4.32
C LEU A 127 29.35 45.41 5.06
N PRO A 128 28.95 46.58 4.55
CA PRO A 128 28.34 47.60 5.42
C PRO A 128 26.98 48.10 4.92
N ALA A 129 26.22 48.79 5.78
CA ALA A 129 24.90 49.38 5.46
C ALA A 129 24.71 50.74 6.16
N ARG A 130 23.96 51.68 5.55
CA ARG A 130 23.35 52.83 6.27
C ARG A 130 22.24 53.58 5.53
N ALA A 131 21.13 53.76 6.25
CA ALA A 131 20.30 54.97 6.38
C ALA A 131 19.89 55.86 5.17
N ALA A 132 18.60 55.78 4.84
CA ALA A 132 17.58 56.86 4.95
C ALA A 132 17.55 58.12 4.05
N ALA A 133 16.30 58.54 3.78
CA ALA A 133 15.76 59.90 3.57
C ALA A 133 15.58 60.49 2.14
N ALA A 134 14.30 60.60 1.76
CA ALA A 134 13.60 61.80 1.25
C ALA A 134 13.72 62.27 -0.23
N ALA A 135 12.72 63.10 -0.59
CA ALA A 135 12.53 63.97 -1.76
C ALA A 135 11.93 63.40 -3.07
N GLU A 136 10.83 64.02 -3.51
CA GLU A 136 10.33 64.08 -4.89
C GLU A 136 11.17 65.09 -5.72
N PRO A 137 11.01 65.20 -7.05
CA PRO A 137 9.96 66.13 -7.55
C PRO A 137 9.27 65.80 -8.90
N GLU A 138 8.14 66.48 -9.10
CA GLU A 138 7.60 67.03 -10.36
C GLU A 138 7.11 66.12 -11.52
N THR A 139 5.77 66.07 -11.63
CA THR A 139 5.04 66.05 -12.92
C THR A 139 5.21 67.36 -13.70
N PRO A 140 5.02 67.34 -15.04
CA PRO A 140 3.84 68.05 -15.57
C PRO A 140 2.96 67.19 -16.50
N ALA A 141 1.78 67.70 -16.86
CA ALA A 141 0.70 66.96 -17.54
C ALA A 141 0.40 67.50 -18.97
N PRO A 142 -0.84 67.48 -19.54
CA PRO A 142 -1.06 66.88 -20.87
C PRO A 142 -1.45 67.91 -21.96
N PRO A 143 -1.88 67.44 -23.16
CA PRO A 143 -3.30 67.62 -23.48
C PRO A 143 -3.98 66.41 -24.16
N ALA A 144 -5.30 66.52 -24.32
CA ALA A 144 -6.19 65.61 -25.08
C ALA A 144 -6.99 66.47 -26.12
N PRO A 145 -8.23 66.15 -26.57
CA PRO A 145 -8.88 64.86 -26.87
C PRO A 145 -9.57 64.82 -28.28
N THR A 146 -9.91 63.63 -28.78
CA THR A 146 -11.06 63.37 -29.70
C THR A 146 -11.42 61.88 -29.62
N VAL A 147 -12.62 61.34 -29.34
CA VAL A 147 -14.06 61.74 -29.45
C VAL A 147 -14.76 61.15 -30.69
N ASN A 148 -15.81 60.36 -30.42
CA ASN A 148 -16.75 59.66 -31.33
C ASN A 148 -16.21 58.47 -32.17
N GLY A 149 -16.93 57.36 -32.36
CA GLY A 149 -18.17 56.87 -31.70
C GLY A 149 -19.10 56.06 -32.62
N THR A 150 -19.84 55.08 -32.04
CA THR A 150 -21.00 54.32 -32.63
C THR A 150 -20.76 53.45 -33.88
N ALA A 151 -21.46 52.33 -34.16
CA ALA A 151 -22.38 51.47 -33.40
C ALA A 151 -22.55 50.06 -34.08
N HIS A 152 -23.21 49.11 -33.41
CA HIS A 152 -23.75 47.82 -33.92
C HIS A 152 -25.08 48.03 -34.73
N PRO A 153 -25.86 47.00 -35.22
CA PRO A 153 -25.80 45.51 -35.12
C PRO A 153 -26.13 44.73 -36.44
N GLU A 154 -26.59 43.47 -36.31
CA GLU A 154 -27.48 42.68 -37.23
C GLU A 154 -26.90 41.85 -38.41
N THR A 155 -27.71 40.97 -39.06
CA THR A 155 -28.00 39.56 -38.64
C THR A 155 -28.55 38.65 -39.77
N LYS A 156 -28.37 37.31 -39.63
CA LYS A 156 -29.25 36.18 -40.05
C LYS A 156 -29.45 35.75 -41.53
N ASN A 157 -29.46 34.40 -41.73
CA ASN A 157 -30.32 33.58 -42.61
C ASN A 157 -30.04 33.58 -44.16
N LYS A 158 -30.45 32.59 -45.01
CA LYS A 158 -31.26 31.33 -44.89
C LYS A 158 -31.04 30.39 -46.14
N GLU A 159 -31.26 29.05 -46.00
CA GLU A 159 -31.81 28.05 -46.99
C GLU A 159 -31.08 27.80 -48.37
N GLU A 160 -31.19 26.68 -49.14
CA GLU A 160 -31.78 25.31 -48.99
C GLU A 160 -31.26 24.23 -50.01
N VAL A 161 -31.47 22.92 -49.69
CA VAL A 161 -31.78 21.71 -50.52
C VAL A 161 -31.13 21.39 -51.91
N SER A 162 -30.58 20.15 -52.09
CA SER A 162 -31.01 19.13 -53.12
C SER A 162 -30.08 17.87 -53.27
N LEU A 163 -30.63 16.77 -53.84
CA LEU A 163 -30.09 15.42 -54.16
C LEU A 163 -31.00 14.75 -55.24
N PRO A 164 -30.74 13.54 -55.77
CA PRO A 164 -29.58 12.94 -56.47
C PRO A 164 -29.95 12.65 -57.98
N PRO A 165 -29.42 11.63 -58.73
CA PRO A 165 -29.76 10.19 -58.56
C PRO A 165 -28.60 9.20 -58.93
N ALA A 166 -28.91 7.92 -59.21
CA ALA A 166 -27.95 6.78 -59.27
C ALA A 166 -28.31 5.68 -60.31
N ASN A 167 -27.48 4.61 -60.39
CA ASN A 167 -27.64 3.27 -61.02
C ASN A 167 -26.25 2.53 -60.91
N THR A 168 -25.96 1.22 -61.11
CA THR A 168 -26.57 -0.14 -61.29
C THR A 168 -25.39 -1.15 -61.34
N ALA A 169 -25.44 -2.50 -61.29
CA ALA A 169 -26.30 -3.61 -60.80
C ALA A 169 -25.57 -4.93 -61.25
N ALA A 170 -25.70 -6.17 -60.75
CA ALA A 170 -26.41 -6.86 -59.65
C ALA A 170 -25.46 -8.00 -59.12
N SER A 171 -25.75 -9.27 -58.76
CA SER A 171 -26.95 -10.15 -58.69
C SER A 171 -26.65 -11.45 -57.86
N SER A 172 -27.69 -12.28 -57.64
CA SER A 172 -27.75 -13.78 -57.51
C SER A 172 -26.60 -14.61 -56.88
N THR A 173 -26.81 -15.64 -56.02
CA THR A 173 -28.03 -16.37 -55.56
C THR A 173 -27.77 -17.21 -54.28
N VAL A 174 -28.79 -17.82 -53.66
CA VAL A 174 -28.77 -18.52 -52.35
C VAL A 174 -29.61 -19.81 -52.40
N PRO A 175 -29.11 -21.00 -51.95
CA PRO A 175 -29.58 -21.61 -50.68
C PRO A 175 -28.53 -22.51 -49.95
N SER A 176 -28.98 -23.27 -48.93
CA SER A 176 -28.22 -24.20 -48.05
C SER A 176 -29.00 -25.55 -47.86
N PRO A 177 -28.69 -26.40 -46.85
CA PRO A 177 -27.75 -27.55 -46.79
C PRO A 177 -28.48 -28.93 -46.90
N PRO A 178 -27.85 -30.13 -46.67
CA PRO A 178 -27.79 -30.72 -45.29
C PRO A 178 -26.72 -31.84 -44.97
N SER A 179 -26.51 -32.09 -43.66
CA SER A 179 -26.34 -33.39 -42.92
C SER A 179 -25.37 -34.57 -43.28
N GLN A 180 -24.69 -35.05 -42.21
CA GLN A 180 -24.56 -36.45 -41.69
C GLN A 180 -23.30 -37.36 -41.88
N LEU A 181 -23.08 -38.21 -40.85
CA LEU A 181 -22.16 -39.38 -40.62
C LEU A 181 -20.62 -39.10 -40.60
N GLU A 182 -19.83 -39.52 -39.59
CA GLU A 182 -19.27 -40.86 -39.23
C GLU A 182 -18.12 -41.35 -40.16
N THR A 183 -17.07 -42.10 -39.76
CA THR A 183 -16.68 -42.81 -38.50
C THR A 183 -15.14 -42.98 -38.40
N VAL A 184 -14.61 -43.58 -37.30
CA VAL A 184 -13.28 -44.26 -37.15
C VAL A 184 -12.01 -43.38 -37.32
N SER A 185 -11.11 -43.18 -36.33
CA SER A 185 -10.36 -44.05 -35.40
C SER A 185 -9.05 -44.65 -35.95
N GLU A 186 -7.89 -44.18 -35.44
CA GLU A 186 -6.77 -45.08 -35.11
C GLU A 186 -5.90 -44.53 -33.96
N ARG A 187 -4.94 -45.32 -33.49
CA ARG A 187 -4.41 -45.28 -32.10
C ARG A 187 -2.98 -45.81 -32.03
N GLU A 188 -2.06 -45.03 -31.47
CA GLU A 188 -0.74 -45.54 -31.05
C GLU A 188 -0.44 -45.31 -29.55
N GLN A 189 0.15 -46.35 -28.98
CA GLN A 189 0.79 -46.49 -27.67
C GLN A 189 2.26 -46.89 -27.99
N GLU A 190 3.31 -46.82 -27.17
CA GLU A 190 3.54 -46.77 -25.71
C GLU A 190 5.04 -46.32 -25.55
N PRO A 191 5.90 -46.68 -24.54
CA PRO A 191 5.70 -47.24 -23.20
C PRO A 191 6.35 -46.41 -22.05
N ALA A 192 6.16 -46.88 -20.82
CA ALA A 192 6.75 -46.33 -19.59
C ALA A 192 8.12 -46.96 -19.21
N LYS A 193 8.72 -46.52 -18.09
CA LYS A 193 9.81 -47.22 -17.39
C LYS A 193 9.80 -46.99 -15.87
N GLU A 194 10.58 -47.80 -15.15
CA GLU A 194 10.29 -48.27 -13.78
C GLU A 194 10.97 -47.51 -12.63
N SER A 195 10.64 -47.91 -11.40
CA SER A 195 11.20 -47.45 -10.11
C SER A 195 12.35 -48.34 -9.62
N PRO A 196 13.16 -47.89 -8.64
CA PRO A 196 13.42 -48.80 -7.51
C PRO A 196 13.49 -48.15 -6.10
N ALA A 197 13.41 -49.02 -5.10
CA ALA A 197 13.71 -48.86 -3.66
C ALA A 197 14.28 -50.23 -3.16
N PRO A 198 14.61 -50.51 -1.86
CA PRO A 198 14.56 -49.72 -0.62
C PRO A 198 15.98 -49.64 0.05
N PRO A 199 16.23 -49.75 1.39
CA PRO A 199 15.83 -50.85 2.30
C PRO A 199 15.27 -50.39 3.68
N SER A 200 15.03 -51.34 4.59
CA SER A 200 14.23 -51.19 5.82
C SER A 200 15.01 -51.41 7.14
N LYS A 201 14.36 -51.10 8.28
CA LYS A 201 14.62 -51.72 9.60
C LYS A 201 13.29 -51.97 10.32
N ALA A 202 13.23 -53.02 11.14
CA ALA A 202 12.08 -53.42 11.96
C ALA A 202 12.45 -53.45 13.45
N VAL A 203 11.48 -53.67 14.35
CA VAL A 203 11.56 -54.58 15.53
C VAL A 203 10.29 -54.52 16.40
N ASN A 204 9.76 -55.71 16.72
CA ASN A 204 8.84 -56.11 17.81
C ASN A 204 7.46 -55.44 18.02
N GLY A 205 6.53 -56.24 18.57
CA GLY A 205 5.19 -55.85 19.01
C GLY A 205 4.73 -56.73 20.19
N HIS A 206 3.41 -56.78 20.45
CA HIS A 206 2.78 -57.65 21.47
C HIS A 206 1.35 -58.06 21.05
N VAL A 207 0.82 -59.12 21.65
CA VAL A 207 -0.46 -59.78 21.26
C VAL A 207 -1.43 -59.87 22.43
N ASN A 208 -2.68 -59.44 22.20
CA ASN A 208 -3.97 -59.89 22.79
C ASN A 208 -5.06 -58.85 22.46
N GLY A 209 -6.32 -59.18 22.17
CA GLY A 209 -6.94 -60.49 21.94
C GLY A 209 -8.47 -60.34 21.71
N ASN A 210 -9.07 -61.21 20.88
CA ASN A 210 -10.52 -61.43 20.65
C ASN A 210 -11.48 -60.23 20.53
N ALA A 211 -12.00 -59.98 19.32
CA ALA A 211 -13.42 -60.24 19.00
C ALA A 211 -13.78 -60.02 17.50
N LYS A 212 -14.52 -60.99 16.94
CA LYS A 212 -15.35 -60.96 15.70
C LYS A 212 -15.27 -59.73 14.77
N SER A 213 -14.79 -59.94 13.54
CA SER A 213 -15.06 -59.09 12.37
C SER A 213 -15.84 -59.87 11.29
N GLN A 214 -16.79 -59.19 10.63
CA GLN A 214 -17.42 -59.63 9.38
C GLN A 214 -16.61 -59.12 8.18
N PRO A 215 -16.75 -59.71 6.98
CA PRO A 215 -16.00 -59.26 5.80
C PRO A 215 -16.57 -57.96 5.20
N GLU A 216 -15.88 -56.83 5.41
CA GLU A 216 -16.03 -55.63 4.57
C GLU A 216 -14.93 -55.57 3.49
N PRO A 217 -15.25 -55.70 2.19
CA PRO A 217 -14.35 -55.33 1.12
C PRO A 217 -14.36 -53.81 0.84
N ALA A 218 -13.36 -53.33 0.09
CA ALA A 218 -13.38 -52.10 -0.70
C ALA A 218 -13.51 -50.71 0.00
N LYS A 219 -12.87 -50.49 1.17
CA LYS A 219 -12.74 -49.13 1.76
C LYS A 219 -11.43 -48.38 1.52
N GLN A 220 -10.36 -49.02 1.03
CA GLN A 220 -9.04 -48.37 0.90
C GLN A 220 -8.78 -47.70 -0.46
N GLU A 221 -9.47 -48.07 -1.54
CA GLU A 221 -9.27 -47.44 -2.86
C GLU A 221 -10.12 -46.17 -3.05
N GLN A 222 -11.35 -46.15 -2.51
CA GLN A 222 -12.29 -45.03 -2.67
C GLN A 222 -11.77 -43.71 -2.07
N ASP A 223 -11.05 -43.76 -0.95
CA ASP A 223 -10.58 -42.56 -0.25
C ASP A 223 -9.44 -41.86 -1.04
N GLY A 224 -8.58 -42.65 -1.70
CA GLY A 224 -7.56 -42.15 -2.62
C GLY A 224 -8.15 -41.49 -3.87
N GLN A 225 -9.18 -42.10 -4.47
CA GLN A 225 -9.90 -41.52 -5.61
C GLN A 225 -10.63 -40.23 -5.22
N GLN A 226 -11.42 -40.22 -4.13
CA GLN A 226 -12.10 -39.01 -3.66
C GLN A 226 -11.13 -37.87 -3.33
N GLY A 227 -9.96 -38.16 -2.75
CA GLY A 227 -8.92 -37.16 -2.51
C GLY A 227 -8.37 -36.55 -3.80
N SER A 228 -8.16 -37.37 -4.83
CA SER A 228 -7.73 -36.93 -6.16
C SER A 228 -8.78 -36.08 -6.87
N GLU A 229 -10.05 -36.50 -6.84
CA GLU A 229 -11.16 -35.77 -7.46
C GLU A 229 -11.41 -34.42 -6.79
N LYS A 230 -11.48 -34.38 -5.45
CA LYS A 230 -11.60 -33.13 -4.69
C LYS A 230 -10.41 -32.20 -4.97
N LYS A 231 -9.20 -32.73 -5.20
CA LYS A 231 -8.03 -31.94 -5.62
C LYS A 231 -8.16 -31.39 -7.04
N ARG A 232 -8.63 -32.20 -8.01
CA ARG A 232 -8.91 -31.77 -9.40
C ARG A 232 -10.03 -30.72 -9.46
N GLN A 233 -11.12 -30.91 -8.74
CA GLN A 233 -12.23 -29.96 -8.61
C GLN A 233 -11.78 -28.61 -8.02
N ASN A 234 -10.93 -28.64 -6.99
CA ASN A 234 -10.35 -27.42 -6.41
C ASN A 234 -9.40 -26.69 -7.39
N ILE A 235 -8.65 -27.42 -8.21
CA ILE A 235 -7.81 -26.83 -9.27
C ILE A 235 -8.69 -26.22 -10.36
N LEU A 236 -9.66 -26.97 -10.91
CA LEU A 236 -10.62 -26.51 -11.93
C LEU A 236 -11.38 -25.26 -11.48
N THR A 237 -11.91 -25.27 -10.25
CA THR A 237 -12.60 -24.12 -9.65
C THR A 237 -11.67 -22.89 -9.64
N ARG A 238 -10.42 -23.05 -9.22
CA ARG A 238 -9.46 -21.94 -9.18
C ARG A 238 -9.09 -21.44 -10.57
N THR A 239 -8.80 -22.34 -11.52
CA THR A 239 -8.50 -21.99 -12.92
C THR A 239 -9.67 -21.23 -13.57
N LEU A 240 -10.90 -21.70 -13.38
CA LEU A 240 -12.11 -21.02 -13.87
C LEU A 240 -12.26 -19.62 -13.26
N TRP A 241 -12.17 -19.50 -11.93
CA TRP A 241 -12.27 -18.20 -11.26
C TRP A 241 -11.11 -17.26 -11.61
N THR A 242 -9.90 -17.75 -11.94
CA THR A 242 -8.83 -16.87 -12.48
C THR A 242 -9.18 -16.31 -13.84
N PHE A 243 -9.71 -17.10 -14.77
CA PHE A 243 -10.12 -16.59 -16.08
C PHE A 243 -11.30 -15.62 -15.97
N ILE A 244 -12.27 -15.88 -15.09
CA ILE A 244 -13.37 -14.95 -14.80
C ILE A 244 -12.84 -13.63 -14.24
N MET A 245 -11.95 -13.65 -13.23
CA MET A 245 -11.35 -12.43 -12.68
C MET A 245 -10.57 -11.62 -13.71
N ILE A 246 -9.77 -12.28 -14.56
CA ILE A 246 -9.00 -11.63 -15.62
C ILE A 246 -9.92 -11.05 -16.70
N GLY A 247 -10.94 -11.79 -17.14
CA GLY A 247 -11.91 -11.31 -18.13
C GLY A 247 -12.73 -10.11 -17.64
N VAL A 248 -13.21 -10.14 -16.39
CA VAL A 248 -13.91 -9.02 -15.77
C VAL A 248 -12.99 -7.81 -15.60
N PHE A 249 -11.73 -8.00 -15.18
CA PHE A 249 -10.76 -6.91 -15.08
C PHE A 249 -10.49 -6.25 -16.44
N ILE A 250 -10.26 -7.04 -17.49
CA ILE A 250 -10.01 -6.53 -18.85
C ILE A 250 -11.24 -5.80 -19.39
N LEU A 251 -12.45 -6.33 -19.15
CA LEU A 251 -13.70 -5.66 -19.52
C LEU A 251 -13.80 -4.27 -18.87
N LEU A 252 -13.61 -4.19 -17.54
CA LEU A 252 -13.67 -2.91 -16.82
C LEU A 252 -12.59 -1.91 -17.30
N LEU A 253 -11.38 -2.40 -17.60
CA LEU A 253 -10.28 -1.60 -18.13
C LEU A 253 -10.58 -1.01 -19.52
N LEU A 254 -11.35 -1.73 -20.35
CA LEU A 254 -11.80 -1.26 -21.66
C LEU A 254 -13.07 -0.38 -21.58
N MET A 255 -13.92 -0.57 -20.58
CA MET A 255 -15.16 0.22 -20.42
C MET A 255 -14.92 1.66 -19.95
N GLY A 256 -13.83 1.94 -19.21
CA GLY A 256 -13.41 3.32 -18.92
C GLY A 256 -12.93 3.59 -17.49
N HIS A 257 -12.44 4.81 -17.28
CA HIS A 257 -11.91 5.30 -16.00
C HIS A 257 -12.89 5.08 -14.82
N VAL A 258 -14.19 5.38 -15.01
CA VAL A 258 -15.25 5.15 -14.00
C VAL A 258 -15.28 3.72 -13.49
N TYR A 259 -15.19 2.75 -14.40
CA TYR A 259 -15.31 1.33 -14.08
C TYR A 259 -14.10 0.83 -13.28
N MET A 260 -12.92 1.37 -13.57
CA MET A 260 -11.70 1.10 -12.80
C MET A 260 -11.72 1.77 -11.42
N ILE A 261 -12.24 2.99 -11.30
CA ILE A 261 -12.45 3.66 -10.01
C ILE A 261 -13.47 2.88 -9.16
N ALA A 262 -14.59 2.46 -9.76
CA ALA A 262 -15.59 1.63 -9.09
C ALA A 262 -15.03 0.28 -8.62
N LEU A 263 -14.16 -0.35 -9.43
CA LEU A 263 -13.44 -1.58 -9.04
C LEU A 263 -12.52 -1.33 -7.83
N VAL A 264 -11.75 -0.24 -7.82
CA VAL A 264 -10.88 0.10 -6.68
C VAL A 264 -11.70 0.38 -5.43
N MET A 265 -12.81 1.12 -5.53
CA MET A 265 -13.75 1.39 -4.43
C MET A 265 -14.38 0.10 -3.88
N LEU A 266 -14.74 -0.84 -4.76
CA LEU A 266 -15.28 -2.15 -4.39
C LEU A 266 -14.23 -3.02 -3.67
N CYS A 267 -13.00 -3.08 -4.20
CA CYS A 267 -11.88 -3.77 -3.57
C CYS A 267 -11.54 -3.15 -2.20
N GLN A 268 -11.41 -1.83 -2.11
CA GLN A 268 -11.21 -1.07 -0.87
C GLN A 268 -12.27 -1.44 0.18
N THR A 269 -13.55 -1.49 -0.21
CA THR A 269 -14.68 -1.83 0.66
C THR A 269 -14.60 -3.29 1.15
N MET A 270 -14.19 -4.23 0.28
CA MET A 270 -13.98 -5.63 0.67
C MET A 270 -12.81 -5.80 1.65
N VAL A 271 -11.66 -5.16 1.39
CA VAL A 271 -10.49 -5.21 2.29
C VAL A 271 -10.83 -4.56 3.64
N TYR A 272 -11.47 -3.39 3.64
CA TYR A 272 -11.90 -2.72 4.87
C TYR A 272 -12.84 -3.60 5.71
N ARG A 273 -13.80 -4.28 5.07
CA ARG A 273 -14.71 -5.24 5.73
C ARG A 273 -13.96 -6.43 6.31
N GLU A 274 -13.00 -7.01 5.58
CA GLU A 274 -12.16 -8.12 6.09
C GLU A 274 -11.36 -7.69 7.31
N VAL A 275 -10.54 -6.63 7.19
CA VAL A 275 -9.66 -6.15 8.26
C VAL A 275 -10.44 -5.73 9.51
N THR A 276 -11.53 -4.98 9.37
CA THR A 276 -12.38 -4.59 10.53
C THR A 276 -13.11 -5.77 11.17
N SER A 277 -13.43 -6.83 10.41
CA SER A 277 -14.06 -8.04 10.98
C SER A 277 -13.14 -8.78 11.95
N LEU A 278 -11.83 -8.81 11.70
CA LEU A 278 -10.85 -9.51 12.56
C LEU A 278 -10.78 -8.93 13.97
N PHE A 279 -10.81 -7.60 14.10
CA PHE A 279 -10.84 -6.93 15.40
C PHE A 279 -12.15 -7.22 16.15
N SER A 280 -13.26 -7.40 15.44
CA SER A 280 -14.53 -7.84 16.03
C SER A 280 -14.52 -9.32 16.46
N LEU A 281 -13.86 -10.19 15.68
CA LEU A 281 -13.80 -11.64 15.95
C LEU A 281 -12.94 -12.00 17.17
N LYS A 282 -11.84 -11.28 17.43
CA LYS A 282 -10.96 -11.54 18.59
C LYS A 282 -11.72 -11.44 19.94
N LYS A 283 -12.83 -10.70 20.00
CA LYS A 283 -13.71 -10.58 21.17
C LYS A 283 -14.49 -11.86 21.51
N ARG A 284 -14.54 -12.86 20.62
CA ARG A 284 -15.27 -14.13 20.81
C ARG A 284 -14.40 -15.27 21.38
N GLY A 285 -13.09 -15.08 21.54
CA GLY A 285 -12.16 -16.10 22.04
C GLY A 285 -12.02 -16.17 23.57
N SER A 286 -12.40 -15.11 24.28
CA SER A 286 -12.57 -15.12 25.74
C SER A 286 -13.98 -15.58 26.07
N GLY A 287 -14.12 -16.69 26.82
CA GLY A 287 -15.38 -17.39 27.08
C GLY A 287 -16.38 -16.70 28.02
N GLU A 288 -16.47 -15.37 27.98
CA GLU A 288 -17.59 -14.61 28.52
C GLU A 288 -18.47 -14.18 27.34
N GLU A 289 -19.68 -14.73 27.24
CA GLU A 289 -20.67 -14.26 26.27
C GLU A 289 -21.18 -12.88 26.69
N VAL A 290 -20.45 -11.83 26.29
CA VAL A 290 -20.86 -10.45 26.49
C VAL A 290 -22.09 -10.18 25.60
N ALA A 291 -23.26 -10.43 26.17
CA ALA A 291 -24.59 -10.03 25.70
C ALA A 291 -24.68 -8.49 25.67
N GLY A 292 -23.99 -7.92 24.69
CA GLY A 292 -23.65 -6.50 24.60
C GLY A 292 -23.02 -6.21 23.24
N ARG A 293 -23.65 -6.72 22.17
CA ARG A 293 -23.31 -6.39 20.78
C ARG A 293 -23.76 -4.96 20.51
N ASP A 294 -22.96 -3.99 20.96
CA ASP A 294 -23.22 -2.58 20.75
C ASP A 294 -23.37 -2.27 19.24
N PRO A 295 -24.58 -1.95 18.74
CA PRO A 295 -24.79 -1.74 17.31
C PRO A 295 -24.09 -0.47 16.83
N TRP A 296 -24.04 0.55 17.69
CA TRP A 296 -23.44 1.84 17.42
C TRP A 296 -21.97 1.68 17.04
N SER A 297 -21.23 0.84 17.76
CA SER A 297 -19.83 0.53 17.47
C SER A 297 -19.59 -0.09 16.08
N LYS A 298 -20.61 -0.64 15.40
CA LYS A 298 -20.49 -1.10 14.00
C LYS A 298 -20.90 -0.01 13.01
N THR A 299 -22.01 0.68 13.28
CA THR A 299 -22.47 1.82 12.47
C THR A 299 -21.40 2.90 12.38
N LEU A 300 -20.76 3.22 13.51
CA LEU A 300 -19.74 4.24 13.63
C LEU A 300 -18.45 3.93 12.84
N ASN A 301 -18.05 2.66 12.74
CA ASN A 301 -16.92 2.26 11.89
C ASN A 301 -17.21 2.56 10.42
N TRP A 302 -18.40 2.15 9.94
CA TRP A 302 -18.85 2.46 8.58
C TRP A 302 -19.10 3.94 8.34
N TYR A 303 -19.50 4.70 9.37
CA TYR A 303 -19.60 6.16 9.31
C TYR A 303 -18.24 6.81 9.05
N PHE A 304 -17.20 6.49 9.84
CA PHE A 304 -15.86 7.01 9.58
C PHE A 304 -15.32 6.57 8.21
N PHE A 305 -15.61 5.35 7.76
CA PHE A 305 -15.29 4.92 6.39
C PHE A 305 -15.97 5.81 5.34
N ALA A 306 -17.28 6.05 5.45
CA ALA A 306 -18.01 6.91 4.53
C ALA A 306 -17.48 8.35 4.53
N VAL A 307 -17.17 8.93 5.70
CA VAL A 307 -16.66 10.30 5.83
C VAL A 307 -15.23 10.44 5.27
N THR A 308 -14.33 9.49 5.53
CA THR A 308 -12.98 9.51 4.94
C THR A 308 -13.03 9.35 3.42
N ASN A 309 -13.93 8.51 2.90
CA ASN A 309 -14.17 8.38 1.46
C ASN A 309 -14.70 9.70 0.87
N TYR A 310 -15.74 10.27 1.49
CA TYR A 310 -16.34 11.54 1.08
C TYR A 310 -15.28 12.63 0.95
N PHE A 311 -14.46 12.84 1.99
CA PHE A 311 -13.41 13.85 1.99
C PHE A 311 -12.40 13.67 0.85
N LEU A 312 -11.77 12.48 0.77
CA LEU A 312 -10.67 12.23 -0.16
C LEU A 312 -11.12 12.16 -1.62
N TYR A 313 -12.20 11.43 -1.92
CA TYR A 313 -12.69 11.32 -3.29
C TYR A 313 -13.43 12.59 -3.75
N GLY A 314 -14.01 13.36 -2.82
CA GLY A 314 -14.56 14.69 -3.12
C GLY A 314 -13.49 15.67 -3.58
N GLU A 315 -12.33 15.74 -2.91
CA GLU A 315 -11.19 16.57 -3.35
C GLU A 315 -10.71 16.15 -4.75
N SER A 316 -10.58 14.84 -5.03
CA SER A 316 -10.24 14.34 -6.38
C SER A 316 -11.27 14.80 -7.43
N ILE A 317 -12.57 14.62 -7.16
CA ILE A 317 -13.63 14.96 -8.13
C ILE A 317 -13.67 16.46 -8.40
N ILE A 318 -13.54 17.29 -7.37
CA ILE A 318 -13.51 18.76 -7.50
C ILE A 318 -12.28 19.21 -8.31
N TYR A 319 -11.13 18.56 -8.12
CA TYR A 319 -9.89 18.87 -8.85
C TYR A 319 -9.97 18.52 -10.34
N TYR A 320 -10.21 17.24 -10.67
CA TYR A 320 -10.19 16.79 -12.08
C TYR A 320 -11.42 17.25 -12.88
N PHE A 321 -12.60 17.36 -12.26
CA PHE A 321 -13.85 17.69 -12.95
C PHE A 321 -14.33 19.12 -12.67
N LYS A 322 -13.41 20.06 -12.41
CA LYS A 322 -13.72 21.46 -12.09
C LYS A 322 -14.79 22.07 -13.00
N HIS A 323 -14.69 21.86 -14.31
CA HIS A 323 -15.65 22.39 -15.30
C HIS A 323 -17.07 21.81 -15.19
N VAL A 324 -17.24 20.57 -14.73
CA VAL A 324 -18.54 19.89 -14.55
C VAL A 324 -19.13 20.11 -13.14
N VAL A 325 -18.25 20.40 -12.18
CA VAL A 325 -18.62 20.73 -10.80
C VAL A 325 -19.06 22.20 -10.70
N PHE A 326 -18.39 23.13 -11.38
CA PHE A 326 -18.73 24.55 -11.35
C PHE A 326 -19.81 24.99 -12.36
N SER A 327 -20.35 24.07 -13.18
CA SER A 327 -21.41 24.38 -14.17
C SER A 327 -22.82 24.56 -13.58
N ASP A 328 -22.99 24.30 -12.28
CA ASP A 328 -24.29 24.21 -11.60
C ASP A 328 -24.17 24.88 -10.22
N PRO A 329 -24.94 25.95 -9.91
CA PRO A 329 -24.84 26.67 -8.65
C PRO A 329 -24.94 25.79 -7.39
N GLN A 330 -25.74 24.70 -7.43
CA GLN A 330 -25.90 23.80 -6.30
C GLN A 330 -24.62 22.95 -6.07
N ARG A 331 -23.96 22.54 -7.16
CA ARG A 331 -22.69 21.79 -7.11
C ARG A 331 -21.52 22.69 -6.74
N THR A 332 -21.49 23.91 -7.25
CA THR A 332 -20.53 24.97 -6.86
C THR A 332 -20.56 25.20 -5.35
N LEU A 333 -21.75 25.41 -4.77
CA LEU A 333 -21.90 25.64 -3.33
C LEU A 333 -21.40 24.45 -2.50
N PHE A 334 -21.70 23.22 -2.92
CA PHE A 334 -21.24 22.00 -2.28
C PHE A 334 -19.71 21.85 -2.36
N ALA A 335 -19.12 22.09 -3.54
CA ALA A 335 -17.69 21.97 -3.78
C ALA A 335 -16.86 23.01 -2.99
N MET A 336 -17.29 24.27 -2.98
CA MET A 336 -16.63 25.33 -2.20
C MET A 336 -16.68 25.03 -0.68
N ASN A 337 -17.75 24.40 -0.20
CA ASN A 337 -17.91 24.04 1.21
C ASN A 337 -17.43 22.61 1.55
N HIS A 338 -16.87 21.86 0.59
CA HIS A 338 -16.53 20.44 0.75
C HIS A 338 -15.66 20.15 1.99
N ARG A 339 -14.66 21.00 2.23
CA ARG A 339 -13.74 20.88 3.37
C ARG A 339 -14.41 21.12 4.72
N ILE A 340 -15.25 22.14 4.84
CA ILE A 340 -15.97 22.44 6.09
C ILE A 340 -17.09 21.42 6.35
N ILE A 341 -17.77 20.91 5.31
CA ILE A 341 -18.72 19.80 5.43
C ILE A 341 -18.00 18.53 5.90
N SER A 342 -16.86 18.18 5.29
CA SER A 342 -16.04 17.02 5.68
C SER A 342 -15.58 17.10 7.14
N PHE A 343 -15.10 18.26 7.58
CA PHE A 343 -14.70 18.49 8.97
C PHE A 343 -15.88 18.40 9.95
N THR A 344 -17.05 18.94 9.57
CA THR A 344 -18.28 18.86 10.36
C THR A 344 -18.75 17.41 10.51
N LEU A 345 -18.76 16.62 9.43
CA LEU A 345 -19.09 15.20 9.46
C LEU A 345 -18.11 14.40 10.33
N TYR A 346 -16.80 14.62 10.19
CA TYR A 346 -15.82 13.97 11.07
C TYR A 346 -16.05 14.32 12.55
N THR A 347 -16.37 15.58 12.85
CA THR A 347 -16.67 16.06 14.20
C THR A 347 -17.93 15.41 14.77
N ILE A 348 -19.00 15.28 13.97
CA ILE A 348 -20.23 14.55 14.37
C ILE A 348 -19.89 13.08 14.70
N GLY A 349 -19.08 12.42 13.87
CA GLY A 349 -18.59 11.06 14.15
C GLY A 349 -17.78 10.97 15.43
N PHE A 350 -16.90 11.95 15.69
CA PHE A 350 -16.09 12.00 16.91
C PHE A 350 -16.95 12.22 18.17
N MET A 351 -17.92 13.14 18.13
CA MET A 351 -18.86 13.33 19.26
C MET A 351 -19.73 12.09 19.46
N GLY A 352 -20.17 11.44 18.38
CA GLY A 352 -20.85 10.14 18.42
C GLY A 352 -19.99 9.01 19.00
N PHE A 353 -18.66 9.05 18.84
CA PHE A 353 -17.75 8.13 19.54
C PHE A 353 -17.72 8.42 21.05
N VAL A 354 -17.49 9.68 21.44
CA VAL A 354 -17.41 10.11 22.84
C VAL A 354 -18.70 9.79 23.61
N MET A 355 -19.86 10.09 23.04
CA MET A 355 -21.18 9.77 23.61
C MET A 355 -21.43 8.26 23.77
N SER A 356 -20.68 7.40 23.06
CA SER A 356 -20.81 5.95 23.17
C SER A 356 -19.94 5.31 24.26
N LEU A 357 -19.05 6.08 24.90
CA LEU A 357 -18.08 5.56 25.88
C LEU A 357 -18.76 5.00 27.13
N LYS A 358 -18.45 3.75 27.48
CA LYS A 358 -19.04 3.02 28.61
C LYS A 358 -17.92 2.60 29.57
N ARG A 359 -18.00 2.99 30.85
CA ARG A 359 -16.91 2.85 31.85
C ARG A 359 -16.20 1.48 31.83
N GLY A 360 -16.95 0.38 31.78
CA GLY A 360 -16.40 -0.99 31.72
C GLY A 360 -15.67 -1.40 30.42
N TYR A 361 -15.71 -0.58 29.36
CA TYR A 361 -15.22 -0.93 28.02
C TYR A 361 -14.24 0.07 27.38
N LEU A 362 -13.84 1.17 28.05
CA LEU A 362 -12.97 2.22 27.50
C LEU A 362 -11.79 1.66 26.69
N LYS A 363 -10.99 0.77 27.28
CA LYS A 363 -9.79 0.19 26.63
C LYS A 363 -10.10 -0.60 25.36
N GLN A 364 -11.30 -1.18 25.25
CA GLN A 364 -11.78 -1.83 24.03
C GLN A 364 -12.25 -0.80 23.00
N GLN A 365 -12.95 0.26 23.43
CA GLN A 365 -13.48 1.30 22.55
C GLN A 365 -12.38 2.17 21.95
N PHE A 366 -11.45 2.70 22.75
CA PHE A 366 -10.27 3.42 22.26
C PHE A 366 -9.36 2.53 21.42
N GLY A 367 -9.21 1.25 21.79
CA GLY A 367 -8.50 0.27 20.97
C GLY A 367 -9.12 0.10 19.59
N LEU A 368 -10.44 -0.08 19.50
CA LEU A 368 -11.16 -0.19 18.23
C LEU A 368 -11.09 1.12 17.42
N PHE A 369 -11.25 2.28 18.06
CA PHE A 369 -11.15 3.59 17.42
C PHE A 369 -9.79 3.80 16.76
N CYS A 370 -8.71 3.44 17.46
CA CYS A 370 -7.34 3.45 16.93
C CYS A 370 -7.19 2.49 15.74
N TRP A 371 -7.65 1.23 15.86
CA TRP A 371 -7.60 0.26 14.76
C TRP A 371 -8.40 0.72 13.54
N VAL A 372 -9.56 1.36 13.72
CA VAL A 372 -10.36 1.92 12.63
C VAL A 372 -9.59 3.03 11.91
N HIS A 373 -9.05 4.01 12.62
CA HIS A 373 -8.31 5.11 12.00
C HIS A 373 -7.01 4.65 11.31
N MET A 374 -6.28 3.70 11.91
CA MET A 374 -5.11 3.06 11.28
C MET A 374 -5.50 2.26 10.03
N THR A 375 -6.66 1.59 10.04
CA THR A 375 -7.21 0.87 8.88
C THR A 375 -7.62 1.83 7.76
N LEU A 376 -8.24 2.97 8.10
CA LEU A 376 -8.62 4.01 7.14
C LEU A 376 -7.39 4.65 6.49
N LEU A 377 -6.36 4.97 7.30
CA LEU A 377 -5.08 5.51 6.82
C LEU A 377 -4.39 4.55 5.84
N MET A 378 -4.31 3.25 6.16
CA MET A 378 -3.62 2.28 5.31
C MET A 378 -4.41 1.85 4.07
N ILE A 379 -5.74 1.79 4.13
CA ILE A 379 -6.57 1.29 3.01
C ILE A 379 -7.13 2.44 2.16
N VAL A 380 -7.78 3.43 2.76
CA VAL A 380 -8.55 4.45 2.01
C VAL A 380 -7.63 5.49 1.39
N VAL A 381 -6.58 5.95 2.09
CA VAL A 381 -5.61 6.90 1.51
C VAL A 381 -4.83 6.24 0.36
N SER A 382 -4.40 4.99 0.53
CA SER A 382 -3.75 4.21 -0.53
C SER A 382 -4.66 4.01 -1.75
N SER A 383 -5.96 3.76 -1.53
CA SER A 383 -6.94 3.61 -2.60
C SER A 383 -7.25 4.93 -3.31
N HIS A 384 -7.27 6.05 -2.58
CA HIS A 384 -7.38 7.39 -3.15
C HIS A 384 -6.19 7.72 -4.05
N PHE A 385 -4.96 7.38 -3.64
CA PHE A 385 -3.78 7.50 -4.52
C PHE A 385 -3.85 6.60 -5.75
N ILE A 386 -4.34 5.36 -5.62
CA ILE A 386 -4.61 4.48 -6.77
C ILE A 386 -5.64 5.10 -7.74
N VAL A 387 -6.70 5.72 -7.22
CA VAL A 387 -7.70 6.42 -8.05
C VAL A 387 -7.12 7.68 -8.69
N ASN A 388 -6.28 8.45 -8.00
CA ASN A 388 -5.59 9.58 -8.63
C ASN A 388 -4.66 9.11 -9.76
N ASN A 389 -3.98 7.97 -9.63
CA ASN A 389 -3.22 7.38 -10.74
C ASN A 389 -4.12 7.01 -11.93
N ILE A 390 -5.33 6.49 -11.69
CA ILE A 390 -6.32 6.23 -12.75
C ILE A 390 -6.73 7.54 -13.45
N LEU A 391 -6.99 8.61 -12.69
CA LEU A 391 -7.44 9.91 -13.22
C LEU A 391 -6.34 10.62 -14.04
N GLU A 392 -5.06 10.41 -13.70
CA GLU A 392 -3.88 10.88 -14.46
C GLU A 392 -3.58 10.01 -15.71
N GLY A 393 -4.29 8.90 -15.89
CA GLY A 393 -4.20 8.02 -17.06
C GLY A 393 -4.01 6.55 -16.69
N LEU A 394 -4.78 5.66 -17.33
CA LEU A 394 -4.84 4.23 -17.00
C LEU A 394 -3.47 3.51 -16.96
N ILE A 395 -2.45 3.99 -17.67
CA ILE A 395 -1.09 3.42 -17.65
C ILE A 395 -0.44 3.48 -16.26
N TRP A 396 -0.70 4.53 -15.48
CA TRP A 396 -0.18 4.71 -14.11
C TRP A 396 -0.89 3.81 -13.11
N PHE A 397 -2.06 3.27 -13.45
CA PHE A 397 -2.66 2.18 -12.70
C PHE A 397 -2.16 0.82 -13.20
N TRP A 398 -2.32 0.57 -14.50
CA TRP A 398 -2.23 -0.76 -15.10
C TRP A 398 -0.80 -1.29 -15.11
N VAL A 399 0.18 -0.50 -15.57
CA VAL A 399 1.55 -0.99 -15.67
C VAL A 399 2.10 -1.29 -14.27
N PRO A 400 2.08 -0.37 -13.28
CA PRO A 400 2.46 -0.66 -11.89
C PRO A 400 1.76 -1.87 -11.27
N ALA A 401 0.44 -2.02 -11.44
CA ALA A 401 -0.28 -3.18 -10.92
C ALA A 401 0.18 -4.50 -11.57
N SER A 402 0.46 -4.47 -12.87
CA SER A 402 1.00 -5.63 -13.61
C SER A 402 2.45 -5.97 -13.22
N LEU A 403 3.29 -4.99 -12.83
CA LEU A 403 4.65 -5.24 -12.33
C LEU A 403 4.63 -6.08 -11.05
N VAL A 404 3.69 -5.79 -10.13
CA VAL A 404 3.53 -6.57 -8.88
C VAL A 404 3.04 -8.00 -9.18
N ILE A 405 2.05 -8.15 -10.07
CA ILE A 405 1.55 -9.47 -10.49
C ILE A 405 2.66 -10.29 -11.15
N CYS A 406 3.41 -9.67 -12.07
CA CYS A 406 4.60 -10.23 -12.69
C CYS A 406 5.63 -10.66 -11.63
N ASN A 407 5.88 -9.84 -10.62
CA ASN A 407 6.88 -10.14 -9.60
C ASN A 407 6.51 -11.36 -8.74
N ASP A 408 5.28 -11.44 -8.22
CA ASP A 408 4.86 -12.61 -7.44
C ASP A 408 4.83 -13.91 -8.29
N VAL A 409 4.51 -13.81 -9.59
CA VAL A 409 4.56 -14.94 -10.53
C VAL A 409 6.00 -15.41 -10.78
N PHE A 410 6.93 -14.52 -11.11
CA PHE A 410 8.33 -14.93 -11.31
C PHE A 410 9.02 -15.33 -10.01
N ALA A 411 8.69 -14.73 -8.87
CA ALA A 411 9.19 -15.15 -7.56
C ALA A 411 8.76 -16.58 -7.21
N TYR A 412 7.56 -16.99 -7.64
CA TYR A 412 7.08 -18.36 -7.52
C TYR A 412 7.80 -19.31 -8.50
N ILE A 413 7.99 -18.92 -9.77
CA ILE A 413 8.68 -19.74 -10.78
C ILE A 413 10.13 -19.99 -10.39
N TRP A 414 10.94 -18.94 -10.22
CA TRP A 414 12.34 -19.05 -9.80
C TRP A 414 12.49 -19.66 -8.41
N GLY A 415 11.52 -19.40 -7.53
CA GLY A 415 11.48 -19.96 -6.18
C GLY A 415 11.21 -21.46 -6.12
N ILE A 416 10.64 -22.06 -7.17
CA ILE A 416 10.47 -23.52 -7.30
C ILE A 416 11.61 -24.16 -8.09
N THR A 417 12.11 -23.52 -9.15
CA THR A 417 13.15 -24.11 -10.02
C THR A 417 14.55 -24.06 -9.43
N ILE A 418 14.90 -22.97 -8.72
CA ILE A 418 16.25 -22.72 -8.18
C ILE A 418 16.23 -22.46 -6.66
N GLY A 419 15.08 -22.08 -6.09
CA GLY A 419 14.91 -21.72 -4.68
C GLY A 419 15.41 -22.77 -3.68
N ARG A 420 16.29 -22.34 -2.76
CA ARG A 420 16.86 -23.19 -1.70
C ARG A 420 16.95 -22.46 -0.36
N THR A 421 17.26 -21.16 -0.35
CA THR A 421 17.42 -20.37 0.87
C THR A 421 16.14 -19.59 1.21
N PRO A 422 15.58 -19.72 2.43
CA PRO A 422 14.37 -18.99 2.82
C PRO A 422 14.67 -17.51 3.09
N LEU A 423 13.88 -16.61 2.51
CA LEU A 423 14.10 -15.16 2.54
C LEU A 423 13.77 -14.52 3.90
N ILE A 424 12.73 -15.00 4.59
CA ILE A 424 12.32 -14.49 5.90
C ILE A 424 11.60 -15.56 6.72
N ALA A 425 11.94 -15.70 8.01
CA ALA A 425 11.36 -16.69 8.92
C ALA A 425 9.82 -16.60 9.05
N LEU A 426 9.26 -15.41 8.79
CA LEU A 426 7.82 -15.12 8.81
C LEU A 426 7.06 -15.65 7.57
N SER A 427 7.80 -16.00 6.51
CA SER A 427 7.26 -16.54 5.26
C SER A 427 8.25 -17.58 4.67
N PRO A 428 8.39 -18.77 5.29
CA PRO A 428 9.39 -19.78 4.93
C PRO A 428 9.17 -20.43 3.54
N LYS A 429 8.21 -19.93 2.76
CA LYS A 429 7.94 -20.33 1.37
C LYS A 429 8.43 -19.33 0.32
N LYS A 430 8.82 -18.10 0.70
CA LYS A 430 9.49 -17.15 -0.20
C LYS A 430 11.01 -17.35 -0.06
N THR A 431 11.72 -17.51 -1.18
CA THR A 431 13.16 -17.82 -1.23
C THR A 431 13.98 -16.64 -1.77
N VAL A 432 15.27 -16.60 -1.45
CA VAL A 432 16.16 -15.52 -1.91
C VAL A 432 16.41 -15.63 -3.41
N GLU A 433 16.62 -16.85 -3.92
CA GLU A 433 16.85 -17.08 -5.36
C GLU A 433 15.59 -16.74 -6.17
N GLY A 434 14.40 -17.02 -5.61
CA GLY A 434 13.13 -16.60 -6.19
C GLY A 434 13.00 -15.08 -6.28
N PHE A 435 13.34 -14.36 -5.22
CA PHE A 435 13.31 -12.89 -5.16
C PHE A 435 14.30 -12.23 -6.14
N VAL A 436 15.53 -12.75 -6.25
CA VAL A 436 16.54 -12.25 -7.20
C VAL A 436 16.15 -12.56 -8.65
N GLY A 437 15.64 -13.76 -8.95
CA GLY A 437 15.12 -14.08 -10.29
C GLY A 437 13.92 -13.21 -10.68
N ALA A 438 13.03 -12.94 -9.73
CA ALA A 438 11.90 -12.03 -9.93
C ALA A 438 12.33 -10.60 -10.26
N PHE A 439 13.36 -10.07 -9.61
CA PHE A 439 13.89 -8.72 -9.86
C PHE A 439 14.28 -8.51 -11.33
N PHE A 440 15.13 -9.37 -11.88
CA PHE A 440 15.53 -9.27 -13.29
C PHE A 440 14.36 -9.54 -14.25
N SER A 441 13.45 -10.46 -13.89
CA SER A 441 12.26 -10.76 -14.70
C SER A 441 11.29 -9.57 -14.76
N THR A 442 11.02 -8.91 -13.63
CA THR A 442 10.15 -7.73 -13.54
C THR A 442 10.78 -6.52 -14.25
N LEU A 443 12.11 -6.35 -14.24
CA LEU A 443 12.78 -5.32 -15.03
C LEU A 443 12.57 -5.49 -16.54
N VAL A 444 12.84 -6.69 -17.07
CA VAL A 444 12.68 -6.99 -18.50
C VAL A 444 11.21 -6.89 -18.91
N PHE A 445 10.30 -7.48 -18.11
CA PHE A 445 8.86 -7.37 -18.33
C PHE A 445 8.40 -5.92 -18.31
N GLY A 446 8.81 -5.12 -17.32
CA GLY A 446 8.36 -3.75 -17.14
C GLY A 446 8.73 -2.84 -18.31
N VAL A 447 9.96 -2.96 -18.82
CA VAL A 447 10.38 -2.24 -20.02
C VAL A 447 9.53 -2.66 -21.23
N LEU A 448 9.44 -3.96 -21.52
CA LEU A 448 8.69 -4.45 -22.70
C LEU A 448 7.19 -4.12 -22.64
N TRP A 449 6.57 -4.34 -21.48
CA TRP A 449 5.14 -4.16 -21.25
C TRP A 449 4.76 -2.67 -21.24
N GLY A 450 5.51 -1.83 -20.53
CA GLY A 450 5.30 -0.39 -20.56
C GLY A 450 5.52 0.22 -21.95
N THR A 451 6.50 -0.28 -22.71
CA THR A 451 6.76 0.13 -24.10
C THR A 451 5.61 -0.24 -25.03
N TRP A 452 4.94 -1.37 -24.80
CA TRP A 452 3.72 -1.72 -25.52
C TRP A 452 2.57 -0.77 -25.17
N PHE A 453 2.28 -0.58 -23.88
CA PHE A 453 1.10 0.17 -23.45
C PHE A 453 1.18 1.69 -23.67
N MET A 454 2.38 2.30 -23.68
CA MET A 454 2.50 3.74 -23.98
C MET A 454 2.14 4.13 -25.44
N ARG A 455 1.96 3.15 -26.33
CA ARG A 455 1.55 3.39 -27.73
C ARG A 455 0.06 3.77 -27.88
N TYR A 456 -0.75 3.59 -26.84
CA TYR A 456 -2.20 3.77 -26.89
C TYR A 456 -2.61 5.05 -26.16
N GLN A 457 -3.12 6.06 -26.88
CA GLN A 457 -3.51 7.34 -26.28
C GLN A 457 -4.53 7.17 -25.12
N TYR A 458 -5.52 6.28 -25.28
CA TYR A 458 -6.48 5.90 -24.22
C TYR A 458 -5.83 5.45 -22.89
N MET A 459 -4.58 4.95 -22.91
CA MET A 459 -3.87 4.53 -21.70
C MET A 459 -3.02 5.65 -21.09
N ILE A 460 -2.46 6.55 -21.90
CA ILE A 460 -1.52 7.59 -21.45
C ILE A 460 -2.17 8.96 -21.20
N CYS A 461 -3.37 9.20 -21.72
CA CYS A 461 -4.09 10.46 -21.53
C CYS A 461 -4.75 10.51 -20.14
N PRO A 462 -4.69 11.66 -19.44
CA PRO A 462 -5.50 11.88 -18.24
C PRO A 462 -6.99 11.94 -18.61
N VAL A 463 -7.85 11.73 -17.62
CA VAL A 463 -9.31 11.80 -17.82
C VAL A 463 -9.74 13.24 -18.12
N GLN A 464 -10.70 13.37 -19.04
CA GLN A 464 -11.42 14.62 -19.32
C GLN A 464 -12.91 14.41 -19.07
N ASP A 465 -13.49 13.39 -19.71
CA ASP A 465 -14.85 12.93 -19.48
C ASP A 465 -14.90 11.54 -18.84
N LEU A 466 -15.83 11.37 -17.89
CA LEU A 466 -16.06 10.09 -17.20
C LEU A 466 -16.65 9.00 -18.12
N GLY A 467 -17.24 9.37 -19.25
CA GLY A 467 -17.88 8.47 -20.21
C GLY A 467 -16.95 7.85 -21.27
N VAL A 468 -15.63 8.12 -21.24
CA VAL A 468 -14.72 7.60 -22.27
C VAL A 468 -14.40 6.12 -22.05
N SER A 469 -14.65 5.31 -23.08
CA SER A 469 -14.29 3.90 -23.20
C SER A 469 -13.23 3.71 -24.28
N ALA A 470 -12.63 2.52 -24.35
CA ALA A 470 -11.67 2.15 -25.39
C ALA A 470 -12.24 2.19 -26.83
N TRP A 471 -13.56 2.30 -26.99
CA TRP A 471 -14.25 2.35 -28.29
C TRP A 471 -14.86 3.73 -28.61
N SER A 472 -14.78 4.72 -27.71
CA SER A 472 -15.46 6.02 -27.83
C SER A 472 -14.82 6.99 -28.86
N GLY A 473 -14.18 6.46 -29.91
CA GLY A 473 -13.34 7.23 -30.84
C GLY A 473 -11.91 7.44 -30.33
N LEU A 474 -11.06 8.09 -31.14
CA LEU A 474 -9.69 8.42 -30.73
C LEU A 474 -9.72 9.48 -29.62
N VAL A 475 -9.44 9.06 -28.38
CA VAL A 475 -9.06 9.97 -27.29
C VAL A 475 -7.76 10.66 -27.67
N LYS A 476 -7.84 11.96 -28.01
CA LYS A 476 -6.69 12.80 -28.38
C LYS A 476 -6.35 13.76 -27.25
N CYS A 477 -5.31 13.46 -26.50
CA CYS A 477 -4.58 14.44 -25.70
C CYS A 477 -3.21 14.72 -26.34
N GLU A 478 -2.58 15.81 -25.92
CA GLU A 478 -1.13 15.98 -26.05
C GLU A 478 -0.44 14.98 -25.10
N PRO A 479 0.42 14.06 -25.61
CA PRO A 479 1.11 13.10 -24.75
C PRO A 479 2.11 13.80 -23.83
N ASN A 480 2.12 13.46 -22.54
CA ASN A 480 3.16 13.93 -21.62
C ASN A 480 4.56 13.66 -22.24
N PRO A 481 5.46 14.66 -22.32
CA PRO A 481 6.83 14.53 -22.84
C PRO A 481 7.71 13.39 -22.31
N ALA A 482 7.28 12.66 -21.25
CA ALA A 482 7.86 11.39 -20.84
C ALA A 482 7.60 10.23 -21.81
N PHE A 483 6.46 10.20 -22.50
CA PHE A 483 6.07 9.18 -23.49
C PHE A 483 6.56 9.48 -24.92
N VAL A 484 6.99 10.73 -25.16
CA VAL A 484 7.49 11.16 -26.48
C VAL A 484 8.88 10.56 -26.72
N TRP A 485 9.03 9.90 -27.88
CA TRP A 485 10.29 9.33 -28.33
C TRP A 485 11.30 10.43 -28.67
N ARG A 486 12.57 10.19 -28.31
CA ARG A 486 13.72 11.07 -28.51
C ARG A 486 14.90 10.23 -28.97
N GLU A 487 15.87 10.87 -29.61
CA GLU A 487 17.14 10.23 -29.95
C GLU A 487 18.21 10.58 -28.90
N ALA A 488 18.80 9.56 -28.28
CA ALA A 488 19.96 9.73 -27.42
C ALA A 488 21.23 9.48 -28.25
N ASN A 489 22.16 10.44 -28.24
CA ASN A 489 23.54 10.19 -28.66
C ASN A 489 24.20 9.20 -27.68
N ILE A 490 24.75 8.11 -28.19
CA ILE A 490 25.47 7.13 -27.38
C ILE A 490 26.82 7.73 -26.93
N TRP A 491 27.28 7.37 -25.72
CA TRP A 491 28.64 7.73 -25.28
C TRP A 491 29.71 7.12 -26.23
N PRO A 492 30.65 7.90 -26.80
CA PRO A 492 31.50 7.46 -27.91
C PRO A 492 32.20 6.09 -27.81
N PRO A 493 32.81 5.67 -26.68
CA PRO A 493 33.42 4.34 -26.60
C PRO A 493 32.37 3.21 -26.67
N VAL A 494 31.14 3.45 -26.20
CA VAL A 494 30.03 2.48 -26.29
C VAL A 494 29.49 2.40 -27.71
N SER A 495 29.38 3.52 -28.46
CA SER A 495 29.05 3.44 -29.90
C SER A 495 30.12 2.72 -30.69
N THR A 496 31.41 2.87 -30.34
CA THR A 496 32.51 2.16 -31.01
C THR A 496 32.45 0.65 -30.71
N ALA A 497 32.22 0.25 -29.46
CA ALA A 497 32.06 -1.15 -29.09
C ALA A 497 30.77 -1.78 -29.70
N LEU A 498 29.66 -1.03 -29.74
CA LEU A 498 28.41 -1.51 -30.30
C LEU A 498 28.46 -1.61 -31.83
N SER A 499 29.10 -0.66 -32.52
CA SER A 499 29.22 -0.67 -33.98
C SER A 499 30.17 -1.73 -34.51
N THR A 500 31.25 -2.03 -33.77
CA THR A 500 32.13 -3.18 -34.07
C THR A 500 31.44 -4.52 -33.81
N LEU A 501 30.55 -4.62 -32.81
CA LEU A 501 29.76 -5.83 -32.54
C LEU A 501 28.60 -6.05 -33.54
N LEU A 502 27.89 -4.99 -33.95
CA LEU A 502 26.71 -5.08 -34.83
C LEU A 502 27.03 -4.89 -36.33
N GLY A 503 28.29 -4.59 -36.69
CA GLY A 503 28.71 -4.33 -38.08
C GLY A 503 28.03 -3.11 -38.73
N ARG A 504 27.52 -2.17 -37.92
CA ARG A 504 26.78 -0.97 -38.36
C ARG A 504 27.11 0.21 -37.47
N THR A 505 27.25 1.41 -38.05
CA THR A 505 27.52 2.65 -37.33
C THR A 505 26.28 3.13 -36.55
N VAL A 506 26.08 2.61 -35.34
CA VAL A 506 25.02 3.08 -34.42
C VAL A 506 25.57 4.24 -33.58
N THR A 507 25.12 5.46 -33.87
CA THR A 507 25.48 6.69 -33.14
C THR A 507 24.35 7.19 -32.23
N THR A 508 23.09 7.04 -32.65
CA THR A 508 21.89 7.35 -31.86
C THR A 508 21.10 6.10 -31.48
N ILE A 509 20.37 6.16 -30.37
CA ILE A 509 19.38 5.17 -29.95
C ILE A 509 18.04 5.87 -29.69
N PRO A 510 16.92 5.38 -30.26
CA PRO A 510 15.59 5.87 -29.94
C PRO A 510 15.17 5.42 -28.53
N TYR A 511 14.74 6.36 -27.69
CA TYR A 511 14.24 6.09 -26.34
C TYR A 511 13.08 7.03 -26.00
N ALA A 512 12.12 6.57 -25.19
CA ALA A 512 11.23 7.47 -24.45
C ALA A 512 11.77 7.62 -23.02
N PRO A 513 11.73 8.81 -22.40
CA PRO A 513 12.07 8.98 -20.98
C PRO A 513 11.29 8.03 -20.04
N PHE A 514 10.08 7.62 -20.43
CA PHE A 514 9.29 6.60 -19.75
C PHE A 514 10.02 5.27 -19.53
N HIS A 515 10.98 4.88 -20.38
CA HIS A 515 11.82 3.70 -20.13
C HIS A 515 12.59 3.78 -18.80
N LEU A 516 13.08 4.97 -18.42
CA LEU A 516 13.77 5.16 -17.14
C LEU A 516 12.79 5.07 -15.96
N HIS A 517 11.61 5.67 -16.10
CA HIS A 517 10.54 5.56 -15.10
C HIS A 517 10.06 4.11 -14.92
N LEU A 518 9.96 3.33 -15.99
CA LEU A 518 9.64 1.90 -15.95
C LEU A 518 10.69 1.09 -15.20
N LEU A 519 11.99 1.40 -15.35
CA LEU A 519 13.06 0.76 -14.59
C LEU A 519 12.94 1.07 -13.08
N PHE A 520 12.72 2.34 -12.71
CA PHE A 520 12.49 2.73 -11.31
C PHE A 520 11.25 2.05 -10.70
N MET A 521 10.13 2.01 -11.45
CA MET A 521 8.90 1.35 -11.01
C MET A 521 9.09 -0.17 -10.88
N SER A 522 9.86 -0.80 -11.77
CA SER A 522 10.17 -2.23 -11.71
C SER A 522 11.08 -2.57 -10.53
N CYS A 523 12.08 -1.73 -10.24
CA CYS A 523 12.90 -1.83 -9.04
C CYS A 523 12.04 -1.74 -7.77
N PHE A 524 11.13 -0.77 -7.66
CA PHE A 524 10.25 -0.65 -6.49
C PHE A 524 9.28 -1.83 -6.39
N ALA A 525 8.65 -2.24 -7.50
CA ALA A 525 7.69 -3.34 -7.55
C ALA A 525 8.31 -4.69 -7.15
N SER A 526 9.61 -4.90 -7.39
CA SER A 526 10.31 -6.10 -6.95
C SER A 526 10.98 -5.99 -5.59
N LEU A 527 11.56 -4.84 -5.23
CA LEU A 527 12.37 -4.73 -4.01
C LEU A 527 11.57 -4.28 -2.79
N VAL A 528 10.56 -3.42 -2.99
CA VAL A 528 9.86 -2.73 -1.89
C VAL A 528 8.40 -3.17 -1.78
N ALA A 529 7.66 -3.27 -2.89
CA ALA A 529 6.25 -3.67 -2.86
C ALA A 529 5.98 -5.02 -2.13
N PRO A 530 6.85 -6.06 -2.21
CA PRO A 530 6.65 -7.30 -1.47
C PRO A 530 6.66 -7.16 0.07
N PHE A 531 7.16 -6.05 0.61
CA PHE A 531 7.06 -5.76 2.05
C PHE A 531 5.63 -5.49 2.51
N GLY A 532 4.71 -5.09 1.62
CA GLY A 532 3.27 -5.09 1.90
C GLY A 532 2.78 -6.48 2.28
N GLY A 533 3.09 -7.49 1.45
CA GLY A 533 2.79 -8.90 1.71
C GLY A 533 3.52 -9.49 2.93
N PHE A 534 4.75 -9.05 3.23
CA PHE A 534 5.43 -9.46 4.47
C PHE A 534 4.74 -8.88 5.71
N PHE A 535 4.35 -7.60 5.69
CA PHE A 535 3.58 -6.95 6.76
C PHE A 535 2.22 -7.62 6.97
N ALA A 536 1.48 -7.86 5.89
CA ALA A 536 0.19 -8.56 5.91
C ALA A 536 0.31 -10.00 6.44
N SER A 537 1.35 -10.75 6.04
CA SER A 537 1.66 -12.06 6.62
C SER A 537 1.94 -11.97 8.13
N GLY A 538 2.74 -10.99 8.56
CA GLY A 538 3.06 -10.75 9.97
C GLY A 538 1.84 -10.43 10.82
N PHE A 539 0.98 -9.56 10.32
CA PHE A 539 -0.31 -9.25 10.94
C PHE A 539 -1.14 -10.52 11.13
N LYS A 540 -1.29 -11.35 10.09
CA LYS A 540 -2.03 -12.62 10.19
C LYS A 540 -1.47 -13.55 11.27
N ARG A 541 -0.14 -13.65 11.42
CA ARG A 541 0.49 -14.44 12.51
C ARG A 541 0.22 -13.85 13.90
N ALA A 542 0.25 -12.52 14.05
CA ALA A 542 -0.06 -11.87 15.33
C ALA A 542 -1.53 -12.07 15.78
N PHE A 543 -2.44 -12.36 14.86
CA PHE A 543 -3.85 -12.71 15.14
C PHE A 543 -4.15 -14.22 15.11
N GLY A 544 -3.14 -15.07 14.87
CA GLY A 544 -3.31 -16.53 14.84
C GLY A 544 -4.06 -17.06 13.61
N ILE A 545 -4.23 -16.25 12.57
CA ILE A 545 -4.97 -16.59 11.34
C ILE A 545 -4.00 -16.93 10.19
N LYS A 546 -4.56 -17.49 9.10
CA LYS A 546 -3.80 -17.88 7.90
C LYS A 546 -4.03 -16.95 6.71
N ASP A 547 -5.28 -16.55 6.51
CA ASP A 547 -5.82 -15.75 5.40
C ASP A 547 -6.78 -14.70 6.02
N PHE A 548 -6.97 -13.52 5.42
CA PHE A 548 -7.81 -12.45 6.00
C PHE A 548 -9.32 -12.73 5.89
N GLY A 549 -9.71 -13.56 4.92
CA GLY A 549 -11.10 -13.89 4.66
C GLY A 549 -11.23 -14.93 3.55
N HIS A 550 -12.48 -15.11 3.08
CA HIS A 550 -12.83 -16.03 2.00
C HIS A 550 -13.71 -15.31 0.95
N SER A 551 -13.43 -14.02 0.69
CA SER A 551 -14.26 -13.19 -0.20
C SER A 551 -14.22 -13.62 -1.66
N ILE A 552 -13.24 -14.43 -2.09
CA ILE A 552 -13.18 -15.01 -3.43
C ILE A 552 -13.08 -16.55 -3.35
N PRO A 553 -14.01 -17.31 -3.98
CA PRO A 553 -13.99 -18.77 -3.98
C PRO A 553 -12.65 -19.36 -4.42
N GLY A 554 -12.10 -20.27 -3.61
CA GLY A 554 -10.81 -20.94 -3.84
C GLY A 554 -9.57 -20.05 -3.73
N HIS A 555 -9.72 -18.76 -3.39
CA HIS A 555 -8.72 -17.72 -3.73
C HIS A 555 -8.24 -16.81 -2.60
N GLY A 556 -8.74 -16.98 -1.37
CA GLY A 556 -8.32 -16.25 -0.18
C GLY A 556 -9.17 -15.01 0.14
N GLY A 557 -8.64 -14.12 0.97
CA GLY A 557 -9.21 -12.80 1.18
C GLY A 557 -8.88 -11.84 0.03
N MET A 558 -9.58 -10.72 -0.05
CA MET A 558 -9.19 -9.60 -0.91
C MET A 558 -7.96 -8.89 -0.35
N THR A 559 -7.82 -8.84 0.97
CA THR A 559 -6.65 -8.25 1.65
C THR A 559 -5.36 -8.96 1.28
N ASP A 560 -5.40 -10.30 1.16
CA ASP A 560 -4.29 -11.17 0.72
C ASP A 560 -3.87 -10.98 -0.76
N ARG A 561 -4.50 -10.04 -1.48
CA ARG A 561 -4.27 -9.73 -2.90
C ARG A 561 -3.93 -8.27 -3.16
N MET A 562 -4.33 -7.40 -2.24
CA MET A 562 -4.17 -5.95 -2.37
C MET A 562 -3.04 -5.38 -1.50
N ASP A 563 -2.44 -6.18 -0.61
CA ASP A 563 -1.38 -5.74 0.31
C ASP A 563 -0.13 -5.17 -0.40
N CYS A 564 0.43 -5.88 -1.39
CA CYS A 564 1.49 -5.35 -2.25
C CYS A 564 1.01 -4.22 -3.19
N GLN A 565 -0.26 -4.29 -3.63
CA GLN A 565 -0.85 -3.34 -4.59
C GLN A 565 -1.07 -1.95 -3.99
N PHE A 566 -1.51 -1.86 -2.73
CA PHE A 566 -1.64 -0.58 -2.04
C PHE A 566 -0.29 0.14 -1.93
N LEU A 567 0.78 -0.59 -1.55
CA LEU A 567 2.13 -0.01 -1.45
C LEU A 567 2.67 0.46 -2.81
N MET A 568 2.42 -0.31 -3.88
CA MET A 568 2.79 0.10 -5.25
C MET A 568 1.98 1.31 -5.75
N GLY A 569 0.68 1.37 -5.43
CA GLY A 569 -0.20 2.47 -5.79
C GLY A 569 0.18 3.80 -5.13
N VAL A 570 0.47 3.75 -3.82
CA VAL A 570 1.01 4.90 -3.05
C VAL A 570 2.32 5.38 -3.66
N PHE A 571 3.27 4.47 -3.90
CA PHE A 571 4.56 4.81 -4.50
C PHE A 571 4.40 5.45 -5.89
N THR A 572 3.56 4.87 -6.74
CA THR A 572 3.35 5.37 -8.10
C THR A 572 2.79 6.79 -8.08
N TYR A 573 1.83 7.09 -7.20
CA TYR A 573 1.26 8.43 -7.09
C TYR A 573 2.29 9.47 -6.67
N VAL A 574 3.10 9.15 -5.65
CA VAL A 574 4.20 10.03 -5.21
C VAL A 574 5.25 10.20 -6.31
N TYR A 575 5.68 9.10 -6.95
CA TYR A 575 6.69 9.12 -8.01
C TYR A 575 6.22 9.93 -9.23
N TYR A 576 4.98 9.74 -9.68
CA TYR A 576 4.36 10.54 -10.74
C TYR A 576 4.26 12.02 -10.35
N SER A 577 3.68 12.31 -9.17
CA SER A 577 3.49 13.67 -8.67
C SER A 577 4.79 14.45 -8.45
N SER A 578 5.92 13.78 -8.24
CA SER A 578 7.21 14.43 -7.99
C SER A 578 8.13 14.50 -9.21
N LEU A 579 7.99 13.60 -10.19
CA LEU A 579 8.98 13.44 -11.27
C LEU A 579 8.40 13.45 -12.71
N ILE A 580 7.08 13.37 -12.89
CA ILE A 580 6.44 13.21 -14.21
C ILE A 580 5.29 14.19 -14.45
N ARG A 581 4.50 14.52 -13.41
CA ARG A 581 3.39 15.49 -13.50
C ARG A 581 3.93 16.84 -13.98
N GLN A 582 3.31 17.40 -15.02
CA GLN A 582 3.70 18.68 -15.61
C GLN A 582 2.69 19.77 -15.25
N ASN A 583 3.18 20.84 -14.61
CA ASN A 583 2.38 21.98 -14.24
C ASN A 583 2.25 22.94 -15.43
N HIS A 584 1.40 22.59 -16.40
CA HIS A 584 1.07 23.48 -17.51
C HIS A 584 0.22 24.65 -16.99
N VAL A 585 0.89 25.76 -16.63
CA VAL A 585 0.21 27.02 -16.29
C VAL A 585 -0.34 27.61 -17.58
N SER A 586 -1.67 27.58 -17.75
CA SER A 586 -2.30 28.24 -18.88
C SER A 586 -2.26 29.77 -18.73
N VAL A 587 -2.23 30.51 -19.84
CA VAL A 587 -2.28 31.98 -19.82
C VAL A 587 -3.57 32.48 -19.15
N GLY A 588 -4.67 31.74 -19.27
CA GLY A 588 -5.94 32.06 -18.60
C GLY A 588 -5.89 31.88 -17.08
N GLU A 589 -5.26 30.81 -16.58
CA GLU A 589 -5.10 30.60 -15.13
C GLU A 589 -4.09 31.57 -14.53
N LEU A 590 -3.01 31.89 -15.25
CA LEU A 590 -2.06 32.92 -14.87
C LEU A 590 -2.74 34.30 -14.81
N LEU A 591 -3.53 34.66 -15.83
CA LEU A 591 -4.30 35.91 -15.85
C LEU A 591 -5.34 35.95 -14.73
N GLN A 592 -6.04 34.84 -14.45
CA GLN A 592 -6.97 34.76 -13.32
C GLN A 592 -6.22 34.99 -11.99
N GLN A 593 -5.08 34.33 -11.78
CA GLN A 593 -4.25 34.51 -10.59
C GLN A 593 -3.73 35.95 -10.46
N ILE A 594 -3.37 36.59 -11.56
CA ILE A 594 -2.96 38.01 -11.60
C ILE A 594 -4.11 38.92 -11.19
N VAL A 595 -5.28 38.77 -11.84
CA VAL A 595 -6.46 39.62 -11.62
C VAL A 595 -7.07 39.44 -10.22
N SER A 596 -7.05 38.22 -9.66
CA SER A 596 -7.57 37.97 -8.30
C SER A 596 -6.55 38.16 -7.19
N GLY A 597 -5.25 38.10 -7.49
CA GLY A 597 -4.18 38.01 -6.49
C GLY A 597 -3.28 39.24 -6.38
N LEU A 598 -3.24 40.12 -7.39
CA LEU A 598 -2.43 41.33 -7.39
C LEU A 598 -3.29 42.59 -7.52
N THR A 599 -2.90 43.67 -6.84
CA THR A 599 -3.53 44.99 -7.00
C THR A 599 -3.18 45.61 -8.36
N VAL A 600 -4.02 46.53 -8.85
CA VAL A 600 -3.82 47.20 -10.16
C VAL A 600 -2.40 47.76 -10.33
N GLN A 601 -1.81 48.33 -9.27
CA GLN A 601 -0.45 48.87 -9.32
C GLN A 601 0.59 47.78 -9.61
N GLN A 602 0.46 46.61 -8.95
CA GLN A 602 1.35 45.47 -9.15
C GLN A 602 1.09 44.74 -10.47
N GLN A 603 -0.13 44.80 -11.01
CA GLN A 603 -0.44 44.32 -12.36
C GLN A 603 0.29 45.16 -13.41
N LEU A 604 0.33 46.48 -13.26
CA LEU A 604 1.09 47.40 -14.13
C LEU A 604 2.61 47.19 -14.01
N GLU A 605 3.12 46.99 -12.79
CA GLU A 605 4.52 46.65 -12.51
C GLU A 605 4.92 45.33 -13.21
N LEU A 606 4.11 44.28 -13.05
CA LEU A 606 4.32 42.98 -13.70
C LEU A 606 4.31 43.06 -15.23
N VAL A 607 3.42 43.88 -15.82
CA VAL A 607 3.39 44.11 -17.28
C VAL A 607 4.63 44.87 -17.74
N ALA A 608 5.10 45.87 -16.99
CA ALA A 608 6.31 46.62 -17.31
C ALA A 608 7.57 45.74 -17.27
N ASP A 609 7.71 44.88 -16.26
CA ASP A 609 8.85 43.96 -16.15
C ASP A 609 8.79 42.78 -17.12
N LEU A 610 7.60 42.24 -17.41
CA LEU A 610 7.43 41.25 -18.48
C LEU A 610 7.79 41.84 -19.85
N LYS A 611 7.42 43.11 -20.12
CA LYS A 611 7.84 43.83 -21.32
C LYS A 611 9.37 43.98 -21.39
N ARG A 612 10.01 44.47 -20.31
CA ARG A 612 11.49 44.57 -20.21
C ARG A 612 12.17 43.23 -20.46
N TYR A 613 11.63 42.13 -19.92
CA TYR A 613 12.16 40.77 -20.12
C TYR A 613 12.09 40.33 -21.58
N LEU A 614 10.96 40.55 -22.27
CA LEU A 614 10.78 40.20 -23.68
C LEU A 614 11.63 41.07 -24.61
N GLU A 615 11.71 42.38 -24.35
CA GLU A 615 12.61 43.28 -25.08
C GLU A 615 14.09 42.90 -24.87
N GLY A 616 14.44 42.42 -23.68
CA GLY A 616 15.75 41.84 -23.38
C GLY A 616 16.07 40.53 -24.12
N GLN A 617 15.08 39.86 -24.68
CA GLN A 617 15.24 38.73 -25.61
C GLN A 617 15.22 39.16 -27.10
N GLY A 618 15.17 40.47 -27.38
CA GLY A 618 15.05 41.02 -28.73
C GLY A 618 13.63 40.97 -29.31
N ILE A 619 12.62 40.62 -28.49
CA ILE A 619 11.21 40.60 -28.89
C ILE A 619 10.62 41.99 -28.62
N VAL A 620 10.44 42.79 -29.68
CA VAL A 620 9.79 44.10 -29.58
C VAL A 620 8.31 43.90 -29.27
N VAL A 621 7.88 44.33 -28.09
CA VAL A 621 6.48 44.26 -27.65
C VAL A 621 5.82 45.64 -27.86
N PRO A 622 4.96 45.82 -28.88
CA PRO A 622 4.11 47.00 -28.95
C PRO A 622 3.10 46.99 -27.80
N LEU A 623 2.81 48.17 -27.26
CA LEU A 623 1.73 48.46 -26.30
C LEU A 623 0.60 49.20 -27.02
#